data_AF-A0A815FE38-F1
#
_entry.id   AF-A0A815FE38-F1
#
_cell.length_a   1.000
_cell.length_b   1.000
_cell.length_c   1.000
_cell.angle_alpha   90.00
_cell.angle_beta   90.00
_cell.angle_gamma   90.00
#
_symmetry.space_group_name_H-M   'P 1'
#
loop_
_entity.id
_entity.type
_entity.pdbx_description
1 polymer ?
#
loop_
_entity_poly.entity_id
_entity_poly.type
_entity_poly.pdbx_seq_one_letter_code
_entity_poly.pdbx_strand_id
1 'polypeptide(L)'
;MATDDNTNETSFEDSEISLPRPIRLWVLIIFDSSSIICTLLLLYYLSHNRASRKALHNHVIIILLILGLGTQLIDVPSYIAFIIHSGVVKPSIPSSCLVWWFAAFGMYNGGTILMAWASFERHILVFNYRWISTQKGRILGHYLPISILLLYIITFYIYVLFIFPCENTYDYTLPICNAYPCYQADPFIGMWEFIVNNIVPSVLVAILSFALLIRVIQQKRRL
;
A
#
# COMPACT_ATOMS: atom_id res chain seq x y z
N MET A 1 -13.30 -47.27 26.43
CA MET A 1 -13.02 -46.25 27.45
C MET A 1 -12.72 -44.98 26.67
N ALA A 2 -13.78 -44.20 26.41
CA ALA A 2 -13.71 -42.97 25.62
C ALA A 2 -13.59 -41.81 26.62
N THR A 3 -12.57 -40.98 26.46
CA THR A 3 -12.40 -39.72 27.19
C THR A 3 -12.90 -38.60 26.30
N ASP A 4 -14.01 -37.99 26.71
CA ASP A 4 -14.56 -36.76 26.15
C ASP A 4 -13.57 -35.61 26.37
N ASP A 5 -12.92 -35.17 25.30
CA ASP A 5 -12.09 -33.97 25.30
C ASP A 5 -12.98 -32.76 24.97
N ASN A 6 -13.60 -32.20 26.01
CA ASN A 6 -14.31 -30.93 25.96
C ASN A 6 -13.26 -29.80 25.85
N THR A 7 -12.71 -29.60 24.66
CA THR A 7 -11.91 -28.42 24.35
C THR A 7 -12.82 -27.20 24.24
N ASN A 8 -12.72 -26.33 25.24
CA ASN A 8 -13.35 -25.01 25.31
C ASN A 8 -13.11 -24.20 24.02
N GLU A 9 -14.12 -24.11 23.15
CA GLU A 9 -14.19 -23.19 22.01
C GLU A 9 -14.49 -21.74 22.46
N THR A 10 -13.73 -21.22 23.42
CA THR A 10 -13.86 -19.86 23.93
C THR A 10 -12.50 -19.18 23.97
N SER A 11 -11.97 -18.72 22.83
CA SER A 11 -10.77 -17.86 22.89
C SER A 11 -10.42 -16.99 21.67
N PHE A 12 -11.32 -16.72 20.71
CA PHE A 12 -10.97 -15.83 19.59
C PHE A 12 -11.99 -14.72 19.26
N GLU A 13 -13.18 -14.70 19.87
CA GLU A 13 -14.13 -13.58 19.69
C GLU A 13 -13.79 -12.33 20.52
N ASP A 14 -12.91 -12.42 21.51
CA ASP A 14 -12.65 -11.34 22.47
C ASP A 14 -11.52 -10.36 22.09
N SER A 15 -10.79 -10.60 20.98
CA SER A 15 -9.64 -9.77 20.61
C SER A 15 -9.93 -8.66 19.59
N GLU A 16 -11.13 -8.61 19.00
CA GLU A 16 -11.52 -7.48 18.17
C GLU A 16 -12.25 -6.42 19.01
N ILE A 17 -11.78 -5.18 18.94
CA ILE A 17 -12.53 -4.02 19.42
C ILE A 17 -13.86 -4.02 18.68
N SER A 18 -14.93 -4.51 19.33
CA SER A 18 -16.25 -4.72 18.73
C SER A 18 -16.98 -3.38 18.56
N LEU A 19 -16.47 -2.52 17.67
CA LEU A 19 -17.18 -1.33 17.25
C LEU A 19 -18.47 -1.76 16.54
N PRO A 20 -19.64 -1.22 16.95
CA PRO A 20 -20.88 -1.46 16.24
C PRO A 20 -20.73 -1.17 14.74
N ARG A 21 -21.23 -2.08 13.88
CA ARG A 21 -21.25 -1.95 12.42
C ARG A 21 -21.63 -0.54 11.90
N PRO A 22 -22.67 0.14 12.43
CA PRO A 22 -23.02 1.49 11.97
C PRO A 22 -21.93 2.53 12.27
N ILE A 23 -21.26 2.44 13.43
CA ILE A 23 -20.19 3.38 13.79
C ILE A 23 -19.01 3.21 12.83
N ARG A 24 -18.61 1.96 12.56
CA ARG A 24 -17.54 1.66 11.60
C ARG A 24 -17.84 2.22 10.20
N LEU A 25 -19.08 2.05 9.73
CA LEU A 25 -19.54 2.57 8.45
C LEU A 25 -19.40 4.10 8.36
N TRP A 26 -19.93 4.83 9.35
CA TRP A 26 -19.89 6.30 9.36
C TRP A 26 -18.46 6.84 9.46
N VAL A 27 -17.62 6.22 10.30
CA VAL A 27 -16.20 6.58 10.40
C VAL A 27 -15.52 6.43 9.04
N LEU A 28 -15.67 5.27 8.37
CA LEU A 28 -15.06 5.06 7.06
C LEU A 28 -15.55 6.08 6.03
N ILE A 29 -16.87 6.32 5.93
CA ILE A 29 -17.42 7.27 4.95
C ILE A 29 -16.90 8.69 5.17
N ILE A 30 -16.90 9.20 6.41
CA ILE A 30 -16.52 10.59 6.71
C ILE A 30 -15.03 10.81 6.44
N PHE A 31 -14.18 9.92 6.94
CA PHE A 31 -12.74 10.05 6.78
C PHE A 31 -12.29 9.77 5.35
N ASP A 32 -12.84 8.76 4.68
CA ASP A 32 -12.46 8.43 3.31
C ASP A 32 -12.90 9.52 2.32
N SER A 33 -14.14 10.02 2.44
CA SER A 33 -14.61 11.12 1.57
C SER A 33 -13.74 12.37 1.72
N SER A 34 -13.38 12.72 2.96
CA SER A 34 -12.48 13.85 3.23
C SER A 34 -11.09 13.61 2.63
N SER A 35 -10.57 12.38 2.76
CA SER A 35 -9.26 12.00 2.24
C SER A 35 -9.21 12.00 0.71
N ILE A 36 -10.27 11.52 0.04
CA ILE A 36 -10.40 11.56 -1.42
C ILE A 36 -10.42 13.01 -1.91
N ILE A 37 -11.20 13.89 -1.27
CA ILE A 37 -11.25 15.33 -1.63
C ILE A 37 -9.86 15.96 -1.49
N CYS A 38 -9.17 15.75 -0.37
CA CYS A 38 -7.81 16.24 -0.15
C CYS A 38 -6.83 15.71 -1.22
N THR A 39 -6.91 14.42 -1.54
CA THR A 39 -6.04 13.76 -2.52
C THR A 39 -6.27 14.34 -3.92
N LEU A 40 -7.52 14.52 -4.33
CA LEU A 40 -7.87 15.14 -5.61
C LEU A 40 -7.40 16.60 -5.71
N LEU A 41 -7.56 17.39 -4.64
CA LEU A 41 -7.09 18.77 -4.60
C LEU A 41 -5.56 18.86 -4.71
N LEU A 42 -4.83 18.00 -3.99
CA LEU A 42 -3.37 17.92 -4.08
C LEU A 42 -2.92 17.47 -5.47
N LEU A 43 -3.54 16.43 -6.02
CA LEU A 43 -3.23 15.94 -7.35
C LEU A 43 -3.50 17.00 -8.41
N TYR A 44 -4.62 17.73 -8.31
CA TYR A 44 -4.95 18.87 -9.18
C TYR A 44 -3.90 19.98 -9.06
N TYR A 45 -3.58 20.40 -7.83
CA TYR A 45 -2.60 21.46 -7.57
C TYR A 45 -1.22 21.12 -8.16
N LEU A 46 -0.71 19.91 -7.88
CA LEU A 46 0.58 19.44 -8.36
C LEU A 46 0.60 19.24 -9.88
N SER A 47 -0.50 18.76 -10.45
CA SER A 47 -0.62 18.51 -11.89
C SER A 47 -0.82 19.79 -12.69
N HIS A 48 -1.47 20.83 -12.14
CA HIS A 48 -1.73 22.07 -12.87
C HIS A 48 -0.59 23.08 -12.78
N ASN A 49 0.09 23.19 -11.63
CA ASN A 49 1.17 24.15 -11.44
C ASN A 49 2.47 23.71 -12.14
N ARG A 50 2.88 24.44 -13.19
CA ARG A 50 4.08 24.15 -13.98
C ARG A 50 5.37 24.22 -13.15
N ALA A 51 5.43 25.09 -12.14
CA ALA A 51 6.59 25.17 -11.25
C ALA A 51 6.69 23.90 -10.39
N SER A 52 5.57 23.43 -9.84
CA SER A 52 5.50 22.19 -9.07
C SER A 52 5.90 20.98 -9.92
N ARG A 53 5.39 20.85 -11.15
CA ARG A 53 5.74 19.74 -12.06
C ARG A 53 7.22 19.67 -12.42
N LYS A 54 7.97 20.76 -12.32
CA LYS A 54 9.41 20.75 -12.63
C LYS A 54 10.26 20.24 -11.47
N ALA A 55 9.72 20.18 -10.26
CA ALA A 55 10.45 19.69 -9.11
C ALA A 55 10.41 18.16 -9.09
N LEU A 56 11.58 17.52 -9.13
CA LEU A 56 11.72 16.06 -9.24
C LEU A 56 10.92 15.30 -8.16
N HIS A 57 10.99 15.76 -6.91
CA HIS A 57 10.28 15.13 -5.80
C HIS A 57 8.75 15.07 -6.00
N ASN A 58 8.16 16.02 -6.72
CA ASN A 58 6.72 16.05 -6.95
C ASN A 58 6.26 14.91 -7.87
N HIS A 59 7.11 14.35 -8.74
CA HIS A 59 6.71 13.23 -9.59
C HIS A 59 6.40 11.97 -8.78
N VAL A 60 7.26 11.63 -7.80
CA VAL A 60 7.01 10.46 -6.94
C VAL A 60 5.77 10.69 -6.08
N ILE A 61 5.59 11.91 -5.56
CA ILE A 61 4.39 12.27 -4.79
C ILE A 61 3.13 12.12 -5.65
N ILE A 62 3.13 12.57 -6.91
CA ILE A 62 1.99 12.40 -7.82
C ILE A 62 1.67 10.92 -8.02
N ILE A 63 2.68 10.06 -8.23
CA ILE A 63 2.47 8.61 -8.39
C ILE A 63 1.91 8.00 -7.10
N LEU A 64 2.46 8.37 -5.93
CA LEU A 64 1.95 7.92 -4.63
C LEU A 64 0.49 8.36 -4.40
N LEU A 65 0.13 9.58 -4.79
CA LEU A 65 -1.25 10.08 -4.69
C LEU A 65 -2.18 9.31 -5.64
N ILE A 66 -1.73 8.95 -6.84
CA ILE A 66 -2.52 8.12 -7.78
C ILE A 66 -2.73 6.72 -7.22
N LEU A 67 -1.69 6.07 -6.68
CA LEU A 67 -1.82 4.75 -6.05
C LEU A 67 -2.73 4.80 -4.83
N GLY A 68 -2.53 5.80 -3.96
CA GLY A 68 -3.37 6.01 -2.78
C GLY A 68 -4.83 6.26 -3.14
N LEU A 69 -5.10 7.08 -4.16
CA LEU A 69 -6.44 7.29 -4.69
C LEU A 69 -7.04 5.99 -5.26
N GLY A 70 -6.24 5.18 -5.95
CA GLY A 70 -6.67 3.86 -6.44
C GLY A 70 -7.09 2.94 -5.30
N THR A 71 -6.28 2.85 -4.24
CA THR A 71 -6.63 2.08 -3.03
C THR A 71 -7.90 2.65 -2.38
N GLN A 72 -8.01 3.97 -2.21
CA GLN A 72 -9.21 4.61 -1.64
C GLN A 72 -10.47 4.32 -2.46
N LEU A 73 -10.39 4.35 -3.80
CA LEU A 73 -11.57 4.15 -4.65
C LEU A 73 -11.96 2.68 -4.84
N ILE A 74 -11.08 1.73 -4.52
CA ILE A 74 -11.33 0.29 -4.70
C ILE A 74 -11.50 -0.41 -3.35
N ASP A 75 -10.50 -0.30 -2.47
CA ASP A 75 -10.44 -1.04 -1.21
C ASP A 75 -11.52 -0.55 -0.22
N VAL A 76 -11.61 0.77 -0.01
CA VAL A 76 -12.55 1.34 0.98
C VAL A 76 -14.02 1.13 0.56
N PRO A 77 -14.44 1.41 -0.69
CA PRO A 77 -15.78 1.07 -1.16
C PRO A 77 -16.11 -0.41 -1.09
N SER A 78 -15.16 -1.30 -1.42
CA SER A 78 -15.36 -2.74 -1.30
C SER A 78 -15.59 -3.15 0.17
N TYR A 79 -14.84 -2.53 1.08
CA TYR A 79 -15.01 -2.72 2.52
C TYR A 79 -16.36 -2.19 3.02
N ILE A 80 -16.76 -1.00 2.59
CA ILE A 80 -18.07 -0.41 2.92
C ILE A 80 -19.20 -1.29 2.39
N ALA A 81 -19.11 -1.76 1.14
CA ALA A 81 -20.09 -2.65 0.54
C ALA A 81 -20.23 -3.95 1.32
N PHE A 82 -19.12 -4.53 1.79
CA PHE A 82 -19.12 -5.70 2.67
C PHE A 82 -19.89 -5.44 3.98
N ILE A 83 -19.67 -4.31 4.65
CA ILE A 83 -20.41 -3.94 5.88
C ILE A 83 -21.91 -3.80 5.58
N ILE A 84 -22.27 -3.09 4.51
CA ILE A 84 -23.68 -2.84 4.12
C ILE A 84 -24.40 -4.14 3.79
N HIS A 85 -23.73 -5.07 3.11
CA HIS A 85 -24.29 -6.36 2.72
C HIS A 85 -24.16 -7.44 3.80
N SER A 86 -24.18 -7.04 5.06
CA SER A 86 -24.22 -7.93 6.24
C SER A 86 -23.01 -8.85 6.38
N GLY A 87 -21.86 -8.46 5.82
CA GLY A 87 -20.64 -9.27 5.83
C GLY A 87 -20.55 -10.25 4.66
N VAL A 88 -21.15 -9.92 3.51
CA VAL A 88 -21.01 -10.72 2.29
C VAL A 88 -20.47 -9.85 1.17
N VAL A 89 -19.40 -10.29 0.52
CA VAL A 89 -18.81 -9.62 -0.65
C VAL A 89 -19.73 -9.78 -1.86
N LYS A 90 -20.13 -8.65 -2.46
CA LYS A 90 -20.95 -8.60 -3.67
C LYS A 90 -20.26 -7.77 -4.77
N PRO A 91 -20.26 -8.24 -6.04
CA PRO A 91 -20.75 -9.55 -6.48
C PRO A 91 -19.85 -10.68 -5.99
N SER A 92 -20.46 -11.83 -5.66
CA SER A 92 -19.75 -13.01 -5.14
C SER A 92 -19.11 -13.79 -6.29
N ILE A 93 -18.19 -13.14 -6.99
CA ILE A 93 -17.45 -13.67 -8.13
C ILE A 93 -15.94 -13.55 -7.89
N PRO A 94 -15.13 -14.51 -8.38
CA PRO A 94 -13.67 -14.50 -8.17
C PRO A 94 -12.98 -13.22 -8.62
N SER A 95 -13.43 -12.62 -9.73
CA SER A 95 -12.80 -11.41 -10.29
C SER A 95 -12.89 -10.21 -9.35
N SER A 96 -13.98 -10.05 -8.60
CA SER A 96 -14.12 -8.98 -7.61
C SER A 96 -13.10 -9.13 -6.48
N CYS A 97 -12.86 -10.37 -6.04
CA CYS A 97 -11.87 -10.67 -5.01
C CYS A 97 -10.44 -10.45 -5.49
N LEU A 98 -10.12 -10.86 -6.71
CA LEU A 98 -8.80 -10.62 -7.31
C LEU A 98 -8.49 -9.13 -7.46
N VAL A 99 -9.48 -8.32 -7.89
CA VAL A 99 -9.34 -6.86 -7.96
C VAL A 99 -9.15 -6.27 -6.56
N TRP A 100 -9.91 -6.75 -5.59
CA TRP A 100 -9.77 -6.31 -4.20
C TRP A 100 -8.39 -6.66 -3.64
N TRP A 101 -7.90 -7.89 -3.81
CA TRP A 101 -6.53 -8.28 -3.41
C TRP A 101 -5.46 -7.46 -4.13
N PHE A 102 -5.63 -7.15 -5.42
CA PHE A 102 -4.68 -6.31 -6.14
C PHE A 102 -4.63 -4.89 -5.56
N ALA A 103 -5.76 -4.30 -5.17
CA ALA A 103 -5.79 -3.01 -4.51
C ALA A 103 -5.22 -3.06 -3.08
N ALA A 104 -5.62 -4.07 -2.30
CA ALA A 104 -5.26 -4.22 -0.89
C ALA A 104 -3.79 -4.58 -0.68
N PHE A 105 -3.24 -5.52 -1.46
CA PHE A 105 -1.83 -5.92 -1.36
C PHE A 105 -0.97 -5.18 -2.38
N GLY A 106 -1.38 -5.17 -3.64
CA GLY A 106 -0.56 -4.65 -4.73
C GLY A 106 -0.33 -3.15 -4.67
N MET A 107 -1.40 -2.36 -4.63
CA MET A 107 -1.27 -0.90 -4.58
C MET A 107 -0.70 -0.43 -3.23
N TYR A 108 -1.10 -1.06 -2.12
CA TYR A 108 -0.61 -0.70 -0.78
C TYR A 108 0.91 -0.94 -0.65
N ASN A 109 1.39 -2.16 -0.90
CA ASN A 109 2.82 -2.47 -0.82
C ASN A 109 3.61 -1.72 -1.90
N GLY A 110 3.02 -1.53 -3.09
CA GLY A 110 3.60 -0.68 -4.12
C GLY A 110 3.81 0.76 -3.66
N GLY A 111 2.85 1.32 -2.91
CA GLY A 111 2.98 2.62 -2.25
C GLY A 111 4.14 2.65 -1.24
N THR A 112 4.25 1.64 -0.39
CA THR A 112 5.34 1.54 0.61
C THR A 112 6.72 1.42 -0.05
N ILE A 113 6.86 0.61 -1.10
CA ILE A 113 8.10 0.48 -1.90
C ILE A 113 8.49 1.83 -2.53
N LEU A 114 7.53 2.51 -3.16
CA LEU A 114 7.79 3.83 -3.76
C LEU A 114 8.08 4.90 -2.71
N MET A 115 7.50 4.81 -1.52
CA MET A 115 7.80 5.69 -0.40
C MET A 115 9.23 5.48 0.13
N ALA A 116 9.70 4.23 0.17
CA ALA A 116 11.09 3.91 0.48
C ALA A 116 12.04 4.54 -0.54
N TRP A 117 11.73 4.41 -1.84
CA TRP A 117 12.48 5.08 -2.89
C TRP A 117 12.44 6.61 -2.77
N ALA A 118 11.28 7.21 -2.54
CA ALA A 118 11.13 8.66 -2.35
C ALA A 118 12.02 9.17 -1.21
N SER A 119 12.07 8.40 -0.11
CA SER A 119 12.90 8.70 1.06
C SER A 119 14.38 8.63 0.71
N PHE A 120 14.80 7.64 -0.08
CA PHE A 120 16.18 7.48 -0.54
C PHE A 120 16.58 8.59 -1.52
N GLU A 121 15.73 8.87 -2.51
CA GLU A 121 15.92 9.94 -3.50
C GLU A 121 16.10 11.30 -2.80
N ARG A 122 15.30 11.59 -1.77
CA ARG A 122 15.42 12.82 -0.99
C ARG A 122 16.81 12.98 -0.35
N HIS A 123 17.42 11.90 0.11
CA HIS A 123 18.80 11.94 0.60
C HIS A 123 19.78 12.29 -0.52
N ILE A 124 19.63 11.67 -1.70
CA ILE A 124 20.50 11.96 -2.84
C ILE A 124 20.35 13.43 -3.25
N LEU A 125 19.13 13.96 -3.33
CA LEU A 125 18.88 15.35 -3.72
C LEU A 125 19.50 16.36 -2.74
N VAL A 126 19.43 16.10 -1.43
CA VAL A 126 19.98 16.99 -0.41
C VAL A 126 21.51 16.95 -0.38
N PHE A 127 22.12 15.76 -0.45
CA PHE A 127 23.57 15.62 -0.23
C PHE A 127 24.40 15.59 -1.51
N ASN A 128 23.82 15.15 -2.63
CA ASN A 128 24.51 14.89 -3.88
C ASN A 128 23.82 15.57 -5.07
N TYR A 129 23.36 16.82 -4.89
CA TYR A 129 22.61 17.57 -5.92
C TYR A 129 23.31 17.62 -7.29
N ARG A 130 24.65 17.63 -7.31
CA ARG A 130 25.45 17.65 -8.55
C ARG A 130 25.19 16.43 -9.43
N TRP A 131 24.93 15.27 -8.85
CA TRP A 131 24.68 14.03 -9.59
C TRP A 131 23.36 14.10 -10.39
N ILE A 132 22.33 14.72 -9.82
CA ILE A 132 21.00 14.88 -10.42
C ILE A 132 20.87 16.19 -11.23
N SER A 133 21.92 17.03 -11.24
CA SER A 133 21.90 18.31 -11.97
C SER A 133 21.82 18.12 -13.50
N THR A 134 22.45 17.06 -14.03
CA THR A 134 22.51 16.78 -15.47
C THR A 134 21.28 16.00 -15.96
N GLN A 135 20.90 16.16 -17.22
CA GLN A 135 19.76 15.43 -17.80
C GLN A 135 19.94 13.91 -17.73
N LYS A 136 21.15 13.40 -18.02
CA LYS A 136 21.48 11.97 -17.90
C LYS A 136 21.35 11.49 -16.45
N GLY A 137 21.83 12.30 -15.49
CA GLY A 137 21.69 12.03 -14.06
C GLY A 137 20.24 11.96 -13.60
N ARG A 138 19.35 12.81 -14.13
CA ARG A 138 17.90 12.75 -13.83
C ARG A 138 17.25 11.49 -14.38
N ILE A 139 17.60 11.08 -15.60
CA ILE A 139 17.05 9.86 -16.20
C ILE A 139 17.45 8.65 -15.37
N LEU A 140 18.75 8.50 -15.06
CA LEU A 140 19.27 7.35 -14.32
C LEU A 140 18.92 7.36 -12.83
N GLY A 141 18.93 8.53 -12.19
CA GLY A 141 18.79 8.66 -10.75
C GLY A 141 17.37 8.93 -10.25
N HIS A 142 16.41 9.21 -11.13
CA HIS A 142 15.02 9.48 -10.76
C HIS A 142 14.03 8.69 -11.60
N TYR A 143 13.98 8.92 -12.92
CA TYR A 143 12.94 8.31 -13.76
C TYR A 143 13.09 6.79 -13.90
N LEU A 144 14.30 6.30 -14.16
CA LEU A 144 14.56 4.87 -14.37
C LEU A 144 14.22 4.02 -13.13
N PRO A 145 14.65 4.36 -11.90
CA PRO A 145 14.29 3.60 -10.71
C PRO A 145 12.78 3.55 -10.46
N ILE A 146 12.08 4.68 -10.63
CA ILE A 146 10.61 4.73 -10.48
C ILE A 146 9.94 3.81 -11.50
N SER A 147 10.36 3.85 -12.77
CA SER A 147 9.80 2.99 -13.81
C SER A 147 10.06 1.50 -13.55
N ILE A 148 11.27 1.14 -13.09
CA ILE A 148 11.61 -0.24 -12.74
C ILE A 148 10.77 -0.73 -11.55
N LEU A 149 10.62 0.09 -10.51
CA LEU A 149 9.82 -0.27 -9.34
C LEU A 149 8.34 -0.43 -9.68
N LEU A 150 7.77 0.48 -10.49
CA LEU A 150 6.39 0.35 -10.97
C LEU A 150 6.19 -0.92 -11.81
N LEU A 151 7.12 -1.21 -12.73
CA LEU A 151 7.08 -2.42 -13.52
C LEU A 151 7.16 -3.68 -12.63
N TYR A 152 8.06 -3.68 -11.65
CA TYR A 152 8.19 -4.76 -10.67
C TYR A 152 6.89 -4.99 -9.91
N ILE A 153 6.29 -3.95 -9.32
CA ILE A 153 5.03 -4.05 -8.58
C ILE A 153 3.94 -4.64 -9.48
N ILE A 154 3.72 -4.06 -10.66
CA ILE A 154 2.65 -4.52 -11.57
C ILE A 154 2.89 -5.97 -12.01
N THR A 155 4.09 -6.31 -12.45
CA THR A 155 4.40 -7.66 -12.95
C THR A 155 4.35 -8.71 -11.84
N PHE A 156 4.87 -8.41 -10.65
CA PHE A 156 4.80 -9.30 -9.48
C PHE A 156 3.35 -9.58 -9.10
N TYR A 157 2.52 -8.56 -8.88
CA TYR A 157 1.14 -8.76 -8.43
C TYR A 157 0.23 -9.35 -9.52
N ILE A 158 0.46 -9.05 -10.80
CA ILE A 158 -0.23 -9.75 -11.89
C ILE A 158 0.15 -11.23 -11.88
N TYR A 159 1.44 -11.55 -11.74
CA TYR A 159 1.91 -12.93 -11.73
C TYR A 159 1.34 -13.72 -10.55
N VAL A 160 1.50 -13.24 -9.31
CA VAL A 160 1.10 -14.01 -8.13
C VAL A 160 -0.42 -14.14 -7.96
N LEU A 161 -1.21 -13.20 -8.49
CA LEU A 161 -2.68 -13.25 -8.37
C LEU A 161 -3.36 -14.01 -9.54
N PHE A 162 -2.85 -13.90 -10.77
CA PHE A 162 -3.54 -14.42 -11.96
C PHE A 162 -2.85 -15.63 -12.61
N ILE A 163 -1.54 -15.82 -12.41
CA ILE A 163 -0.74 -16.80 -13.17
C ILE A 163 -0.19 -17.91 -12.27
N PHE A 164 0.11 -17.60 -11.01
CA PHE A 164 0.76 -18.54 -10.09
C PHE A 164 -0.09 -19.81 -9.90
N PRO A 165 0.51 -21.02 -9.97
CA PRO A 165 -0.21 -22.27 -10.06
C PRO A 165 -0.73 -22.75 -8.71
N CYS A 166 -1.58 -21.97 -8.06
CA CYS A 166 -2.35 -22.38 -6.89
C CYS A 166 -3.83 -22.06 -7.07
N GLU A 167 -4.68 -22.86 -6.43
CA GLU A 167 -6.12 -22.64 -6.46
C GLU A 167 -6.52 -21.69 -5.34
N ASN A 168 -7.06 -20.53 -5.71
CA ASN A 168 -7.57 -19.56 -4.75
C ASN A 168 -8.91 -20.04 -4.19
N THR A 169 -9.01 -20.11 -2.86
CA THR A 169 -10.28 -20.34 -2.15
C THR A 169 -10.89 -19.01 -1.74
N TYR A 170 -12.08 -18.72 -2.28
CA TYR A 170 -12.78 -17.47 -1.99
C TYR A 170 -13.86 -17.70 -0.93
N ASP A 171 -13.73 -17.03 0.21
CA ASP A 171 -14.78 -16.96 1.22
C ASP A 171 -15.40 -15.57 1.20
N TYR A 172 -16.55 -15.46 0.53
CA TYR A 172 -17.26 -14.19 0.41
C TYR A 172 -17.89 -13.72 1.72
N THR A 173 -17.90 -14.55 2.78
CA THR A 173 -18.39 -14.17 4.11
C THR A 173 -17.30 -13.50 4.97
N LEU A 174 -16.05 -13.54 4.51
CA LEU A 174 -14.91 -12.91 5.15
C LEU A 174 -14.51 -11.61 4.41
N PRO A 175 -13.96 -10.62 5.14
CA PRO A 175 -13.43 -9.42 4.52
C PRO A 175 -12.32 -9.77 3.53
N ILE A 176 -12.25 -9.03 2.42
CA ILE A 176 -11.25 -9.24 1.38
C ILE A 176 -11.32 -10.68 0.80
N CYS A 177 -12.51 -11.30 0.80
CA CYS A 177 -12.77 -12.60 0.17
C CYS A 177 -11.94 -13.78 0.68
N ASN A 178 -11.82 -13.93 2.00
CA ASN A 178 -10.85 -14.77 2.71
C ASN A 178 -9.53 -14.03 2.89
N ALA A 179 -9.01 -14.02 4.13
CA ALA A 179 -8.01 -13.07 4.59
C ALA A 179 -6.73 -13.00 3.74
N TYR A 180 -6.38 -14.05 2.99
CA TYR A 180 -5.20 -14.09 2.13
C TYR A 180 -5.38 -14.93 0.85
N PRO A 181 -4.73 -14.53 -0.27
CA PRO A 181 -4.65 -15.32 -1.51
C PRO A 181 -3.76 -16.56 -1.34
N CYS A 182 -3.96 -17.60 -2.17
CA CYS A 182 -3.28 -18.89 -2.00
C CYS A 182 -1.75 -18.82 -2.12
N TYR A 183 -1.19 -17.86 -2.88
CA TYR A 183 0.26 -17.73 -3.03
C TYR A 183 0.95 -17.42 -1.69
N GLN A 184 0.25 -16.81 -0.72
CA GLN A 184 0.84 -16.49 0.58
C GLN A 184 1.09 -17.75 1.43
N ALA A 185 0.44 -18.87 1.12
CA ALA A 185 0.73 -20.15 1.74
C ALA A 185 2.00 -20.82 1.17
N ASP A 186 2.48 -20.39 0.00
CA ASP A 186 3.77 -20.85 -0.51
C ASP A 186 4.90 -20.25 0.35
N PRO A 187 5.81 -21.08 0.89
CA PRO A 187 6.82 -20.61 1.83
C PRO A 187 7.80 -19.62 1.20
N PHE A 188 8.06 -19.72 -0.10
CA PHE A 188 9.02 -18.83 -0.77
C PHE A 188 8.35 -17.52 -1.17
N ILE A 189 7.22 -17.57 -1.89
CA ILE A 189 6.52 -16.36 -2.35
C ILE A 189 5.89 -15.60 -1.19
N GLY A 190 5.29 -16.29 -0.22
CA GLY A 190 4.73 -15.67 0.99
C GLY A 190 5.81 -14.97 1.81
N MET A 191 6.98 -15.60 2.00
CA MET A 191 8.12 -14.97 2.67
C MET A 191 8.67 -13.78 1.88
N TRP A 192 8.73 -13.88 0.56
CA TRP A 192 9.18 -12.78 -0.30
C TRP A 192 8.25 -11.57 -0.17
N GLU A 193 6.93 -11.77 -0.23
CA GLU A 193 5.94 -10.72 -0.03
C GLU A 193 6.11 -10.07 1.34
N PHE A 194 6.17 -10.88 2.39
CA PHE A 194 6.28 -10.37 3.76
C PHE A 194 7.59 -9.61 4.00
N ILE A 195 8.73 -10.18 3.61
CA ILE A 195 10.03 -9.58 3.91
C ILE A 195 10.37 -8.47 2.91
N VAL A 196 10.34 -8.77 1.62
CA VAL A 196 10.88 -7.87 0.58
C VAL A 196 9.89 -6.77 0.19
N ASN A 197 8.60 -7.08 0.11
CA ASN A 197 7.60 -6.09 -0.31
C ASN A 197 7.02 -5.29 0.87
N ASN A 198 7.13 -5.80 2.10
CA ASN A 198 6.57 -5.15 3.29
C ASN A 198 7.62 -4.71 4.32
N ILE A 199 8.33 -5.64 4.98
CA ILE A 199 9.25 -5.30 6.09
C ILE A 199 10.42 -4.43 5.63
N VAL A 200 11.13 -4.82 4.57
CA VAL A 200 12.33 -4.11 4.09
C VAL A 200 12.00 -2.66 3.69
N PRO A 201 10.99 -2.37 2.84
CA PRO A 201 10.63 -1.01 2.49
C PRO A 201 10.24 -0.17 3.71
N SER A 202 9.45 -0.74 4.63
CA SER A 202 9.01 -0.04 5.85
C SER A 202 10.18 0.34 6.75
N VAL A 203 11.12 -0.58 6.96
CA VAL A 203 12.35 -0.32 7.73
C VAL A 203 13.22 0.71 7.04
N LEU A 204 13.36 0.65 5.71
CA LEU A 204 14.11 1.65 4.94
C LEU A 204 13.49 3.04 5.04
N VAL A 205 12.17 3.17 4.92
CA VAL A 205 11.45 4.44 5.13
C VAL A 205 11.77 5.01 6.51
N ALA A 206 11.67 4.18 7.55
CA ALA A 206 11.96 4.61 8.92
C ALA A 206 13.42 5.09 9.07
N ILE A 207 14.40 4.24 8.71
CA ILE A 207 15.83 4.56 8.85
C ILE A 207 16.20 5.82 8.07
N LEU A 208 15.76 5.94 6.82
CA LEU A 208 16.04 7.10 5.99
C LEU A 208 15.38 8.35 6.59
N SER A 209 14.11 8.28 6.99
CA SER A 209 13.43 9.43 7.60
C SER A 209 14.13 9.92 8.87
N PHE A 210 14.56 9.00 9.75
CA PHE A 210 15.34 9.33 10.94
C PHE A 210 16.71 9.92 10.58
N ALA A 211 17.42 9.33 9.62
CA ALA A 211 18.72 9.84 9.17
C ALA A 211 18.63 11.28 8.63
N LEU A 212 17.58 11.59 7.86
CA LEU A 212 17.33 12.92 7.35
C LEU A 212 17.06 13.91 8.49
N LEU A 213 16.21 13.53 9.45
CA LEU A 213 15.88 14.36 10.61
C LEU A 213 17.13 14.70 11.44
N ILE A 214 17.94 13.68 11.78
CA ILE A 214 19.18 13.87 12.55
C ILE A 214 20.10 14.85 11.83
N ARG A 215 20.27 14.72 10.51
CA ARG A 215 21.15 15.59 9.74
C ARG A 215 20.62 17.02 9.66
N VAL A 216 19.31 17.21 9.50
CA VAL A 216 18.69 18.54 9.51
C VAL A 216 18.93 19.22 10.87
N ILE A 217 18.80 18.48 11.98
CA ILE A 217 19.09 19.01 13.32
C ILE A 217 20.57 19.38 13.46
N GLN A 218 21.49 18.52 13.02
CA GLN A 218 22.93 18.79 13.08
C GLN A 218 23.33 20.01 12.24
N GLN A 219 22.76 20.17 11.05
CA GLN A 219 23.02 21.33 10.19
C GLN A 219 22.52 22.62 10.86
N LYS A 220 21.34 22.59 11.48
CA LYS A 220 20.79 23.75 12.20
C LYS A 220 21.60 24.13 13.44
N ARG A 221 22.25 23.17 14.12
CA ARG A 221 23.12 23.44 15.28
C ARG A 221 24.51 24.00 14.91
N ARG A 222 24.94 23.85 13.65
CA ARG A 222 26.22 24.37 13.17
C ARG A 222 26.12 25.80 12.60
N LEU A 223 24.89 26.28 12.35
CA LEU A 223 24.58 27.64 11.96
C LEU A 223 24.32 28.49 13.21
#